data_AF-A0A7H0GN58-F1
#
_entry.id   AF-A0A7H0GN58-F1
#
_cell.length_a   1.000
_cell.length_b   1.000
_cell.length_c   1.000
_cell.angle_alpha   90.00
_cell.angle_beta   90.00
_cell.angle_gamma   90.00
#
_symmetry.space_group_name_H-M   'P 1'
#
loop_
_entity.id
_entity.type
_entity.pdbx_description
1 polymer ?
#
loop_
_entity_poly.entity_id
_entity_poly.type
_entity_poly.pdbx_seq_one_letter_code
_entity_poly.pdbx_strand_id
1 'polypeptide(L)'
;MFDIGLSKMALIGVVALVVIGPEKLPKVARTVGTLLGKAQRYVNDVKAEVNRSMELDELRKMKDNVESAARDVEQSVQTSARDFEKDWNETTGSITGSTSFSSSSSESNWDGDVSSSSYSSVTPAYNHPRKNWRVKRGAVPQWYKSRSGVRTKAQSGAARVARFRPKKPI
;
A
#
# COMPACT_ATOMS: atom_id res chain seq x y z
N MET A 1 -26.18 -1.79 -20.71
CA MET A 1 -25.22 -1.51 -21.81
C MET A 1 -23.79 -1.59 -21.27
N PHE A 2 -23.32 -2.80 -20.97
CA PHE A 2 -21.89 -3.01 -20.74
C PHE A 2 -21.30 -3.43 -22.07
N ASP A 3 -20.81 -2.46 -22.82
CA ASP A 3 -20.08 -2.69 -24.07
C ASP A 3 -18.67 -3.25 -23.78
N ILE A 4 -18.50 -3.94 -22.65
CA ILE A 4 -17.27 -4.60 -22.22
C ILE A 4 -17.24 -5.96 -22.94
N GLY A 5 -16.98 -5.90 -24.25
CA GLY A 5 -16.71 -7.10 -25.02
C GLY A 5 -15.36 -7.71 -24.64
N LEU A 6 -15.16 -8.97 -25.06
CA LEU A 6 -13.86 -9.67 -24.95
C LEU A 6 -12.69 -8.82 -25.46
N SER A 7 -12.93 -7.99 -26.49
CA SER A 7 -11.94 -7.07 -27.07
C SER A 7 -11.43 -6.03 -26.07
N LYS A 8 -12.32 -5.38 -25.30
CA LYS A 8 -11.92 -4.36 -24.32
C LYS A 8 -11.19 -4.98 -23.14
N MET A 9 -11.59 -6.18 -22.71
CA MET A 9 -10.87 -6.94 -21.68
C MET A 9 -9.48 -7.37 -22.14
N ALA A 10 -9.33 -7.77 -23.40
CA ALA A 10 -8.02 -8.08 -23.97
C ALA A 10 -7.12 -6.83 -24.01
N LEU A 11 -7.63 -5.68 -24.42
CA LEU A 11 -6.88 -4.41 -24.43
C LEU A 11 -6.36 -4.05 -23.03
N ILE A 12 -7.23 -4.09 -22.02
CA ILE A 12 -6.85 -3.80 -20.63
C ILE A 12 -5.80 -4.83 -20.15
N GLY A 13 -5.96 -6.10 -20.51
CA GLY A 13 -4.98 -7.15 -20.22
C GLY A 13 -3.60 -6.83 -20.81
N VAL A 14 -3.54 -6.39 -22.07
CA VAL A 14 -2.28 -5.98 -22.72
C VAL A 14 -1.66 -4.77 -22.01
N VAL A 15 -2.45 -3.73 -21.72
CA VAL A 15 -1.95 -2.54 -20.99
C VAL A 15 -1.41 -2.94 -19.61
N ALA A 16 -2.13 -3.79 -18.88
CA ALA A 16 -1.69 -4.30 -17.58
C ALA A 16 -0.38 -5.10 -17.68
N LEU A 17 -0.18 -5.89 -18.74
CA LEU A 17 1.07 -6.62 -18.99
C LEU A 17 2.25 -5.68 -19.21
N VAL A 18 2.05 -4.57 -19.94
CA VAL A 18 3.12 -3.58 -20.19
C VAL A 18 3.49 -2.83 -18.90
N VAL A 19 2.49 -2.38 -18.15
CA VAL A 19 2.71 -1.53 -16.96
C VAL A 19 3.23 -2.33 -15.76
N ILE A 20 2.61 -3.46 -15.45
CA ILE A 20 2.95 -4.29 -14.27
C ILE A 20 4.02 -5.32 -14.61
N GLY A 21 4.10 -5.75 -15.86
CA GLY A 21 4.96 -6.84 -16.32
C GLY A 21 4.28 -8.22 -16.24
N PRO A 22 4.53 -9.12 -17.21
CA PRO A 22 3.92 -10.46 -17.27
C PRO A 22 4.23 -11.33 -16.05
N GLU A 23 5.38 -11.13 -15.40
CA GLU A 23 5.81 -11.93 -14.25
C GLU A 23 5.04 -11.58 -12.96
N LYS A 24 4.57 -10.32 -12.84
CA LYS A 24 3.96 -9.79 -11.62
C LYS A 24 2.43 -9.82 -11.66
N LEU A 25 1.83 -9.73 -12.85
CA LEU A 25 0.38 -9.79 -13.07
C LEU A 25 -0.29 -11.03 -12.42
N PRO A 26 0.21 -12.28 -12.56
CA PRO A 26 -0.43 -13.44 -11.94
C PRO A 26 -0.44 -13.37 -10.40
N LYS A 27 0.57 -12.71 -9.80
CA LYS A 27 0.63 -12.52 -8.35
C LYS A 27 -0.41 -11.50 -7.87
N VAL A 28 -0.61 -10.42 -8.62
CA VAL A 28 -1.63 -9.40 -8.33
C VAL A 28 -3.03 -9.98 -8.51
N ALA A 29 -3.29 -10.65 -9.63
CA ALA A 29 -4.58 -11.29 -9.91
C ALA A 29 -4.98 -12.29 -8.81
N ARG A 30 -4.03 -13.11 -8.34
CA ARG A 30 -4.28 -14.01 -7.19
C ARG A 30 -4.61 -13.25 -5.91
N THR A 31 -3.89 -12.18 -5.61
CA THR A 31 -4.13 -11.38 -4.40
C THR A 31 -5.50 -10.73 -4.45
N VAL A 32 -5.81 -10.02 -5.53
CA VAL A 32 -7.10 -9.37 -5.76
C VAL A 32 -8.25 -10.39 -5.75
N GLY A 33 -8.07 -11.53 -6.43
CA GLY A 33 -9.06 -12.61 -6.47
C GLY A 33 -9.34 -13.19 -5.08
N THR A 34 -8.31 -13.42 -4.25
CA THR A 34 -8.52 -13.92 -2.88
C THR A 34 -9.25 -12.90 -2.00
N LEU A 35 -8.96 -11.59 -2.16
CA LEU A 35 -9.63 -10.53 -1.41
C LEU A 35 -11.10 -10.40 -1.83
N LEU A 36 -11.38 -10.36 -3.13
CA LEU A 36 -12.73 -10.34 -3.67
C LEU A 36 -13.53 -11.57 -3.24
N GLY A 37 -12.94 -12.76 -3.31
CA GLY A 37 -13.61 -13.99 -2.88
C GLY A 37 -13.97 -13.98 -1.39
N LYS A 38 -13.07 -13.47 -0.53
CA LYS A 38 -13.34 -13.31 0.90
C LYS A 38 -14.41 -12.26 1.17
N ALA A 39 -14.38 -11.14 0.45
CA ALA A 39 -15.39 -10.09 0.58
C ALA A 39 -16.77 -10.59 0.14
N GLN A 40 -16.87 -11.30 -0.99
CA GLN A 40 -18.12 -11.88 -1.47
C GLN A 40 -18.70 -12.87 -0.45
N ARG A 41 -17.85 -13.70 0.17
CA ARG A 41 -18.28 -14.62 1.23
C ARG A 41 -18.81 -13.90 2.46
N TYR A 42 -18.09 -12.87 2.93
CA TYR A 42 -18.54 -12.04 4.05
C TYR A 42 -19.87 -11.34 3.78
N VAL A 43 -20.04 -10.78 2.58
CA VAL A 43 -21.30 -10.17 2.15
C VAL A 43 -22.43 -11.19 2.15
N ASN A 44 -22.19 -12.43 1.70
CA ASN A 44 -23.19 -13.48 1.73
C ASN A 44 -23.56 -13.89 3.17
N ASP A 45 -22.59 -14.02 4.06
CA ASP A 45 -22.81 -14.36 5.46
C ASP A 45 -23.63 -13.25 6.17
N VAL A 46 -23.28 -11.98 5.94
CA VAL A 46 -24.03 -10.83 6.47
C VAL A 46 -25.43 -10.77 5.88
N LYS A 47 -25.60 -10.99 4.57
CA LYS A 47 -26.93 -11.07 3.94
C LYS A 47 -27.77 -12.19 4.56
N ALA A 48 -27.17 -13.35 4.87
CA ALA A 48 -27.87 -14.47 5.47
C ALA A 48 -28.32 -14.19 6.91
N GLU A 49 -27.48 -13.52 7.71
CA GLU A 49 -27.83 -13.09 9.08
C GLU A 49 -28.93 -12.01 9.06
N VAL A 50 -28.76 -10.97 8.24
CA VAL A 50 -29.71 -9.86 8.05
C VAL A 50 -31.07 -10.37 7.56
N ASN A 51 -31.09 -11.28 6.59
CA ASN A 51 -32.34 -11.86 6.08
C ASN A 51 -33.04 -12.77 7.11
N ARG A 52 -32.31 -13.25 8.13
CA ARG A 52 -32.86 -14.09 9.19
C ARG A 52 -33.40 -13.28 10.37
N SER A 53 -33.00 -12.01 10.52
CA SER A 53 -33.28 -11.19 11.71
C SER A 53 -34.05 -9.89 11.47
N MET A 54 -34.40 -9.49 10.24
CA MET A 54 -34.98 -8.16 9.95
C MET A 54 -36.33 -8.19 9.21
N GLU A 55 -37.22 -7.26 9.54
CA GLU A 55 -38.51 -7.01 8.86
C GLU A 55 -38.30 -6.29 7.51
N LEU A 56 -39.19 -6.53 6.54
CA LEU A 56 -39.10 -6.09 5.14
C LEU A 56 -38.87 -4.58 4.91
N ASP A 57 -39.19 -3.73 5.89
CA ASP A 57 -39.07 -2.28 5.77
C ASP A 57 -37.63 -1.74 5.94
N GLU A 58 -36.79 -2.39 6.74
CA GLU A 58 -35.37 -1.99 6.87
C GLU A 58 -34.55 -2.39 5.64
N LEU A 59 -34.91 -3.50 4.98
CA LEU A 59 -34.33 -3.94 3.71
C LEU A 59 -34.59 -2.92 2.58
N ARG A 60 -35.81 -2.37 2.51
CA ARG A 60 -36.14 -1.31 1.55
C ARG A 60 -35.30 -0.06 1.80
N LYS A 61 -35.21 0.39 3.06
CA LYS A 61 -34.44 1.58 3.44
C LYS A 61 -32.94 1.41 3.17
N MET A 62 -32.39 0.23 3.44
CA MET A 62 -30.99 -0.08 3.15
C MET A 62 -30.72 -0.18 1.65
N LYS A 63 -31.62 -0.79 0.88
CA LYS A 63 -31.54 -0.84 -0.58
C LYS A 63 -31.54 0.58 -1.17
N ASP A 64 -32.44 1.44 -0.73
CA ASP A 64 -32.54 2.81 -1.24
C ASP A 64 -31.28 3.63 -0.89
N ASN A 65 -30.73 3.47 0.32
CA ASN A 65 -29.46 4.09 0.70
C ASN A 65 -28.27 3.59 -0.12
N VAL A 66 -28.19 2.27 -0.37
CA VAL A 66 -27.13 1.67 -1.20
C VAL A 66 -27.27 2.10 -2.66
N GLU A 67 -28.49 2.18 -3.18
CA GLU A 67 -28.76 2.64 -4.54
C GLU A 67 -28.40 4.12 -4.72
N SER A 68 -28.73 4.96 -3.74
CA SER A 68 -28.31 6.37 -3.75
C SER A 68 -26.78 6.50 -3.68
N ALA A 69 -26.13 5.78 -2.76
CA ALA A 69 -24.68 5.80 -2.63
C ALA A 69 -23.97 5.27 -3.89
N ALA A 70 -24.54 4.26 -4.54
CA ALA A 70 -24.01 3.75 -5.80
C ALA A 70 -24.10 4.78 -6.93
N ARG A 71 -25.22 5.51 -7.02
CA ARG A 71 -25.38 6.61 -7.99
C ARG A 71 -24.41 7.76 -7.73
N ASP A 72 -24.20 8.12 -6.46
CA ASP A 72 -23.25 9.17 -6.07
C ASP A 72 -21.81 8.75 -6.42
N VAL A 73 -21.45 7.48 -6.17
CA VAL A 73 -20.15 6.93 -6.57
C VAL A 73 -20.02 6.95 -8.09
N GLU A 74 -21.02 6.49 -8.84
CA GLU A 74 -20.99 6.53 -10.30
C GLU A 74 -20.79 7.96 -10.84
N GLN A 75 -21.51 8.93 -10.29
CA GLN A 75 -21.38 10.33 -10.68
C GLN A 75 -20.00 10.89 -10.32
N SER A 76 -19.47 10.56 -9.13
CA SER A 76 -18.13 10.96 -8.70
C SER A 76 -17.02 10.33 -9.57
N VAL A 77 -17.18 9.07 -9.97
CA VAL A 77 -16.23 8.36 -10.83
C VAL A 77 -16.28 8.93 -12.25
N GLN A 78 -17.46 9.25 -12.79
CA GLN A 78 -17.57 9.88 -14.10
C GLN A 78 -16.96 11.28 -14.12
N THR A 79 -17.15 12.10 -13.08
CA THR A 79 -16.51 13.41 -12.96
C THR A 79 -15.00 13.27 -12.83
N SER A 80 -14.53 12.39 -11.94
CA SER A 80 -13.10 12.14 -11.74
C SER A 80 -12.41 11.59 -13.00
N ALA A 81 -13.10 10.73 -13.76
CA ALA A 81 -12.60 10.20 -15.02
C ALA A 81 -12.46 11.30 -16.09
N ARG A 82 -13.42 12.23 -16.17
CA ARG A 82 -13.35 13.37 -17.09
C ARG A 82 -12.21 14.33 -16.74
N ASP A 83 -12.00 14.59 -15.45
CA ASP A 83 -10.90 15.44 -15.00
C ASP A 83 -9.55 14.78 -15.23
N PHE A 84 -9.46 13.46 -15.01
CA PHE A 84 -8.27 12.67 -15.33
C PHE A 84 -7.96 12.66 -16.84
N GLU A 85 -8.98 12.53 -17.69
CA GLU A 85 -8.81 12.54 -19.15
C GLU A 85 -8.31 13.89 -19.66
N LYS A 86 -8.74 15.01 -19.05
CA LYS A 86 -8.22 16.35 -19.34
C LYS A 86 -6.74 16.50 -18.94
N ASP A 87 -6.39 16.11 -17.71
CA ASP A 87 -5.02 16.18 -17.18
C ASP A 87 -4.05 15.30 -17.98
N TRP A 88 -4.53 14.12 -18.40
CA TRP A 88 -3.80 13.21 -19.27
C TRP A 88 -3.55 13.82 -20.67
N ASN A 89 -4.57 14.42 -21.27
CA ASN A 89 -4.46 15.02 -22.61
C ASN A 89 -3.55 16.26 -22.60
N GLU A 90 -3.56 17.04 -21.52
CA GLU A 90 -2.65 18.18 -21.31
C GLU A 90 -1.19 17.73 -21.11
N THR A 91 -0.98 16.68 -20.32
CA THR A 91 0.35 16.12 -20.06
C THR A 91 0.94 15.46 -21.31
N THR A 92 0.15 14.71 -22.07
CA THR A 92 0.61 14.08 -23.33
C THR A 92 0.79 15.09 -24.46
N GLY A 93 -0.03 16.14 -24.51
CA GLY A 93 0.14 17.27 -25.43
C GLY A 93 1.41 18.08 -25.18
N SER A 94 1.72 18.36 -23.91
CA SER A 94 2.95 19.06 -23.52
C SER A 94 4.21 18.22 -23.73
N ILE A 95 4.16 16.92 -23.44
CA ILE A 95 5.27 15.98 -23.71
C ILE A 95 5.56 15.88 -25.21
N THR A 96 4.53 15.73 -26.04
CA THR A 96 4.68 15.65 -27.51
C THR A 96 5.23 16.95 -28.11
N GLY A 97 4.86 18.11 -27.54
CA GLY A 97 5.43 19.42 -27.91
C GLY A 97 6.88 19.64 -27.48
N SER A 98 7.32 18.98 -26.40
CA SER A 98 8.70 19.06 -25.90
C SER A 98 9.69 18.06 -26.53
N THR A 99 9.20 17.13 -27.36
CA THR A 99 10.02 16.17 -28.13
C THR A 99 10.61 16.71 -29.44
N SER A 100 10.61 18.02 -29.68
CA SER A 100 11.55 18.67 -30.62
C SER A 100 12.92 18.86 -29.95
N PHE A 101 13.50 17.72 -29.54
CA PHE A 101 14.85 17.62 -28.99
C PHE A 101 15.86 18.02 -30.07
N SER A 102 16.45 19.20 -29.88
CA SER A 102 17.50 19.77 -30.71
C SER A 102 18.77 18.93 -30.51
N SER A 103 19.07 18.07 -31.47
CA SER A 103 20.35 17.39 -31.57
C SER A 103 21.43 18.39 -31.98
N SER A 104 22.08 19.04 -31.02
CA SER A 104 23.38 19.69 -31.21
C SER A 104 24.46 18.83 -30.57
N SER A 105 24.99 17.91 -31.37
CA SER A 105 26.27 17.26 -31.13
C SER A 105 27.36 18.33 -31.00
N SER A 106 27.90 18.49 -29.81
CA SER A 106 29.14 19.24 -29.57
C SER A 106 30.10 18.32 -28.83
N GLU A 107 31.05 17.79 -29.59
CA GLU A 107 32.26 17.15 -29.10
C GLU A 107 32.99 18.13 -28.17
N SER A 108 33.29 17.69 -26.96
CA SER A 108 34.19 18.39 -26.04
C SER A 108 35.28 17.42 -25.61
N ASN A 109 36.43 17.57 -26.27
CA ASN A 109 37.71 17.01 -25.87
C ASN A 109 38.18 17.74 -24.60
N TRP A 110 38.44 17.02 -23.52
CA TRP A 110 38.87 17.61 -22.25
C TRP A 110 40.24 17.05 -21.85
N ASP A 111 41.29 17.71 -22.35
CA ASP A 111 42.65 17.63 -21.80
C ASP A 111 42.78 18.73 -20.75
N GLY A 112 43.10 18.38 -19.50
CA GLY A 112 43.12 19.35 -18.41
C GLY A 112 43.65 18.80 -17.09
N ASP A 113 44.97 18.65 -17.06
CA ASP A 113 45.90 18.84 -15.94
C ASP A 113 45.36 18.81 -14.49
N VAL A 114 45.85 17.83 -13.73
CA VAL A 114 45.61 17.63 -12.30
C VAL A 114 46.56 18.54 -11.51
N SER A 115 45.99 19.50 -10.79
CA SER A 115 46.68 20.19 -9.70
C SER A 115 45.87 20.09 -8.42
N SER A 116 46.41 19.28 -7.51
CA SER A 116 45.90 18.94 -6.19
C SER A 116 45.72 20.17 -5.31
N SER A 117 44.48 20.46 -4.92
CA SER A 117 44.18 21.29 -3.76
C SER A 117 43.52 20.42 -2.70
N SER A 118 44.31 20.08 -1.67
CA SER A 118 43.92 19.27 -0.53
C SER A 118 42.90 20.01 0.35
N TYR A 119 41.61 19.81 0.08
CA TYR A 119 40.55 20.11 1.03
C TYR A 119 40.20 18.83 1.79
N SER A 120 40.56 18.79 3.08
CA SER A 120 40.12 17.74 3.99
C SER A 120 38.62 17.86 4.20
N SER A 121 37.83 17.11 3.43
CA SER A 121 36.39 16.98 3.63
C SER A 121 36.11 15.81 4.57
N VAL A 122 35.90 16.13 5.84
CA VAL A 122 35.37 15.16 6.81
C VAL A 122 33.92 14.87 6.42
N THR A 123 33.70 13.82 5.63
CA THR A 123 32.37 13.34 5.27
C THR A 123 31.88 12.36 6.35
N PRO A 124 30.67 12.54 6.90
CA PRO A 124 30.16 11.60 7.90
C PRO A 124 29.91 10.24 7.24
N ALA A 125 30.64 9.23 7.68
CA ALA A 125 30.50 7.86 7.21
C ALA A 125 29.18 7.26 7.73
N TYR A 126 28.29 6.86 6.81
CA TYR A 126 27.06 6.15 7.15
C TYR A 126 27.40 4.79 7.75
N ASN A 127 26.95 4.55 8.98
CA ASN A 127 27.11 3.27 9.64
C ASN A 127 25.79 2.50 9.59
N HIS A 128 25.79 1.37 8.88
CA HIS A 128 24.57 0.61 8.63
C HIS A 128 24.07 -0.03 9.95
N PRO A 129 22.80 0.19 10.34
CA PRO A 129 22.26 -0.48 11.51
C PRO A 129 22.19 -1.97 11.20
N ARG A 130 23.03 -2.78 11.88
CA ARG A 130 23.05 -4.25 11.79
C ARG A 130 21.79 -4.86 12.42
N LYS A 131 20.63 -4.54 11.83
CA LYS A 131 19.32 -4.93 12.34
C LYS A 131 18.93 -6.29 11.76
N ASN A 132 19.01 -7.31 12.60
CA ASN A 132 18.59 -8.66 12.27
C ASN A 132 17.05 -8.74 12.16
N TRP A 133 16.50 -8.31 11.02
CA TRP A 133 15.06 -8.29 10.72
C TRP A 133 14.39 -9.67 10.90
N ARG A 134 15.16 -10.75 10.82
CA ARG A 134 14.71 -12.12 11.08
C ARG A 134 14.32 -12.39 12.54
N VAL A 135 14.88 -11.69 13.51
CA VAL A 135 14.57 -11.91 14.94
C VAL A 135 13.19 -11.34 15.31
N LYS A 136 12.60 -10.46 14.49
CA LYS A 136 11.31 -9.80 14.79
C LYS A 136 10.08 -10.48 14.21
N ARG A 137 10.21 -11.54 13.39
CA ARG A 137 9.04 -12.18 12.74
C ARG A 137 8.15 -13.00 13.69
N GLY A 138 8.63 -13.36 14.88
CA GLY A 138 7.84 -14.09 15.89
C GLY A 138 7.44 -13.26 17.12
N ALA A 139 7.83 -11.98 17.20
CA ALA A 139 7.60 -11.18 18.39
C ALA A 139 6.26 -10.45 18.29
N VAL A 140 5.27 -10.86 19.09
CA VAL A 140 4.00 -10.11 19.18
C VAL A 140 4.27 -8.65 19.62
N PRO A 141 3.61 -7.65 19.01
CA PRO A 141 3.86 -6.23 19.27
C PRO A 141 3.74 -5.84 20.74
N GLN A 142 4.53 -4.85 21.19
CA GLN A 142 4.53 -4.41 22.59
C GLN A 142 3.17 -3.85 23.04
N TRP A 143 2.46 -3.13 22.15
CA TRP A 143 1.11 -2.65 22.44
C TRP A 143 0.15 -3.81 22.75
N TYR A 144 0.27 -4.92 22.02
CA TYR A 144 -0.57 -6.11 22.21
C TYR A 144 -0.27 -6.82 23.53
N LYS A 145 1.01 -6.92 23.94
CA LYS A 145 1.40 -7.48 25.24
C LYS A 145 0.94 -6.64 26.42
N SER A 146 0.95 -5.31 26.28
CA SER A 146 0.50 -4.39 27.34
C SER A 146 -1.01 -4.53 27.62
N ARG A 147 -1.80 -4.79 26.58
CA ARG A 147 -3.26 -4.92 26.66
C ARG A 147 -3.71 -6.30 27.11
N SER A 148 -2.95 -7.34 26.80
CA SER A 148 -3.22 -8.73 27.21
C SER A 148 -2.68 -9.08 28.61
N GLY A 149 -2.09 -8.12 29.34
CA GLY A 149 -1.57 -8.33 30.69
C GLY A 149 -0.39 -9.31 30.76
N VAL A 150 0.21 -9.67 29.62
CA VAL A 150 1.29 -10.65 29.56
C VAL A 150 2.58 -10.00 30.06
N ARG A 151 3.13 -10.50 31.17
CA ARG A 151 4.34 -9.97 31.80
C ARG A 151 5.51 -10.06 30.81
N THR A 152 6.01 -8.90 30.37
CA THR A 152 7.03 -8.80 29.31
C THR A 152 8.47 -8.97 29.80
N LYS A 153 8.70 -8.87 31.11
CA LYS A 153 10.03 -8.96 31.72
C LYS A 153 10.12 -10.23 32.59
N ALA A 154 11.10 -11.07 32.31
CA ALA A 154 11.48 -12.14 33.21
C ALA A 154 12.00 -11.53 34.52
N GLN A 155 11.45 -11.93 35.66
CA GLN A 155 11.98 -11.50 36.96
C GLN A 155 13.35 -12.16 37.15
N SER A 156 14.40 -11.35 37.20
CA SER A 156 15.76 -11.80 37.53
C SER A 156 15.75 -12.53 38.87
N GLY A 157 16.67 -13.48 39.07
CA GLY A 157 16.76 -14.28 40.30
C GLY A 157 16.81 -13.39 41.55
N ALA A 158 17.55 -12.27 41.49
CA ALA A 158 17.63 -11.29 42.56
C ALA A 158 16.26 -10.67 42.92
N ALA A 159 15.41 -10.36 41.93
CA ALA A 159 14.09 -9.79 42.13
C ALA A 159 13.09 -10.81 42.73
N ARG A 160 13.28 -12.11 42.45
CA ARG A 160 12.51 -13.18 43.12
C ARG A 160 12.89 -13.28 44.59
N VAL A 161 14.19 -13.26 44.89
CA VAL A 161 14.71 -13.40 46.26
C VAL A 161 14.40 -12.17 47.12
N ALA A 162 14.35 -10.97 46.53
CA ALA A 162 14.03 -9.73 47.26
C ALA A 162 12.66 -9.75 47.98
N ARG A 163 11.70 -10.55 47.50
CA ARG A 163 10.38 -10.69 48.16
C ARG A 163 10.42 -11.51 49.45
N PHE A 164 11.40 -12.39 49.57
CA PHE A 164 11.56 -13.32 50.70
C PHE A 164 12.66 -12.88 51.66
N ARG A 165 13.31 -11.73 51.40
CA ARG A 165 14.29 -11.17 52.33
C ARG A 165 13.55 -10.46 53.47
N PRO A 166 13.82 -10.79 54.74
CA PRO A 166 13.25 -10.07 55.87
C PRO A 166 13.69 -8.61 55.81
N LYS A 167 12.76 -7.68 56.00
CA LYS A 167 13.07 -6.26 56.08
C LYS A 167 13.81 -6.01 57.40
N LYS A 168 14.95 -5.30 57.34
CA LYS A 168 15.64 -4.85 58.55
C LYS A 168 14.68 -3.97 59.36
N PRO A 169 14.51 -4.20 60.67
CA PRO A 169 13.83 -3.24 61.52
C PRO A 169 14.64 -1.93 61.52
N ILE A 170 13.90 -0.81 61.49
CA ILE A 170 14.42 0.56 61.52
C ILE A 170 14.94 0.86 62.92
#